data_AF-A0A4Q5QZN5-F1
#
_entry.id   AF-A0A4Q5QZN5-F1
#
_cell.length_a   1.000
_cell.length_b   1.000
_cell.length_c   1.000
_cell.angle_alpha   90.00
_cell.angle_beta   90.00
_cell.angle_gamma   90.00
#
_symmetry.space_group_name_H-M   'P 1'
#
loop_
_entity.id
_entity.type
_entity.pdbx_description
1 polymer ?
#
loop_
_entity_poly.entity_id
_entity_poly.type
_entity_poly.pdbx_seq_one_letter_code
_entity_poly.pdbx_strand_id
1 'polypeptide(L)'
;MKKNLLIISAVITSIFIVVSCSTTQPDKQALTEITKDSLERRGEYLVAMMGCNDCHTPMKMTPQGPAKDLDRMLSGHPAEMPVFPFDTSTTKNWVLFNMSGTA
;
A
#
# COMPACT_ATOMS: atom_id res chain seq x y z
N MET A 1 55.84 -13.51 24.78
CA MET A 1 55.01 -14.35 23.86
C MET A 1 53.52 -14.07 23.99
N LYS A 2 52.91 -14.12 25.19
CA LYS A 2 51.46 -13.85 25.39
C LYS A 2 51.00 -12.45 24.95
N LYS A 3 51.81 -11.40 25.19
CA LYS A 3 51.51 -10.02 24.73
C LYS A 3 51.45 -9.90 23.21
N ASN A 4 52.35 -10.57 22.49
CA ASN A 4 52.34 -10.58 21.02
C ASN A 4 51.15 -11.38 20.48
N LEU A 5 50.77 -12.47 21.16
CA LEU A 5 49.58 -13.26 20.81
C LEU A 5 48.27 -12.46 20.98
N LEU A 6 48.18 -11.65 22.03
CA LEU A 6 47.02 -10.77 22.26
C LEU A 6 46.92 -9.65 21.20
N ILE A 7 48.05 -9.07 20.79
CA ILE A 7 48.08 -8.04 19.74
C ILE A 7 47.66 -8.64 18.39
N ILE A 8 48.14 -9.83 18.05
CA ILE A 8 47.77 -10.52 16.80
C ILE A 8 46.26 -10.84 16.78
N SER A 9 45.70 -11.31 17.89
CA SER A 9 44.25 -11.58 18.01
C SER A 9 43.40 -10.32 17.81
N ALA A 10 43.80 -9.20 18.42
CA ALA A 10 43.11 -7.92 18.28
C ALA A 10 43.15 -7.39 16.84
N VAL A 11 44.29 -7.53 16.16
CA VAL A 11 44.45 -7.12 14.75
C VAL A 11 43.60 -7.98 13.81
N ILE A 12 43.58 -9.30 14.01
CA ILE A 12 42.76 -10.22 13.21
C ILE A 12 41.26 -9.92 13.39
N THR A 13 40.83 -9.69 14.63
CA THR A 13 39.43 -9.35 14.95
C THR A 13 39.03 -8.02 14.31
N SER A 14 39.90 -7.01 14.38
CA SER A 14 39.68 -5.72 13.74
C SER A 14 39.54 -5.85 12.22
N ILE A 15 40.44 -6.59 11.56
CA ILE A 15 40.39 -6.85 10.11
C ILE A 15 39.09 -7.55 9.71
N PHE A 16 38.64 -8.55 10.50
CA PHE A 16 37.38 -9.26 10.25
C PHE A 16 36.17 -8.32 10.29
N ILE A 17 36.14 -7.37 11.22
CA ILE A 17 35.08 -6.37 11.33
C ILE A 17 35.06 -5.45 10.10
N VAL A 18 36.23 -5.01 9.62
CA VAL A 18 36.29 -4.12 8.43
C VAL A 18 35.83 -4.87 7.16
N VAL A 19 36.18 -6.15 7.01
CA VAL A 19 35.76 -6.98 5.85
C VAL A 19 34.25 -7.24 5.86
N SER A 20 33.64 -7.50 7.03
CA SER A 20 32.20 -7.66 7.15
C SER A 20 31.42 -6.38 6.84
N CYS A 21 31.92 -5.20 7.23
CA CYS A 21 31.29 -3.92 6.87
C CYS A 21 31.44 -3.58 5.38
N SER A 22 32.50 -4.08 4.71
CA SER A 22 32.80 -3.73 3.32
C SER A 22 32.15 -4.68 2.30
N THR A 23 31.61 -5.83 2.75
CA THR A 23 30.76 -6.71 1.94
C THR A 23 29.33 -6.16 1.88
N THR A 24 29.20 -4.92 1.42
CA THR A 24 27.97 -4.49 0.75
C THR A 24 28.33 -4.45 -0.72
N GLN A 25 28.34 -5.62 -1.36
CA GLN A 25 28.29 -5.65 -2.80
C GLN A 25 27.03 -4.85 -3.16
N PRO A 26 27.09 -3.80 -4.00
CA PRO A 26 25.87 -3.24 -4.55
C PRO A 26 25.23 -4.42 -5.24
N ASP A 27 24.13 -4.89 -4.65
CA ASP A 27 23.31 -5.92 -5.23
C ASP A 27 23.04 -5.39 -6.63
N LYS A 28 23.71 -5.98 -7.63
CA LYS A 28 23.27 -5.86 -9.01
C LYS A 28 21.99 -6.68 -9.02
N GLN A 29 20.97 -6.16 -8.35
CA GLN A 29 19.60 -6.42 -8.67
C GLN A 29 19.60 -6.18 -10.17
N ALA A 30 19.56 -7.29 -10.91
CA ALA A 30 19.16 -7.25 -12.29
C ALA A 30 17.91 -6.39 -12.24
N LEU A 31 18.00 -5.18 -12.78
CA LEU A 31 16.86 -4.29 -12.86
C LEU A 31 15.83 -5.10 -13.61
N THR A 32 14.89 -5.70 -12.88
CA THR A 32 13.77 -6.40 -13.48
C THR A 32 13.17 -5.35 -14.37
N GLU A 33 13.28 -5.55 -15.69
CA GLU A 33 12.82 -4.59 -16.66
C GLU A 33 11.39 -4.22 -16.26
N ILE A 34 11.13 -2.93 -16.01
CA ILE A 34 9.81 -2.49 -15.59
C ILE A 34 8.90 -2.67 -16.79
N THR A 35 8.25 -3.82 -16.85
CA THR A 35 7.28 -4.13 -17.90
C THR A 35 5.97 -3.42 -17.58
N LYS A 36 5.18 -3.14 -18.61
CA LYS A 36 3.81 -2.63 -18.45
C LYS A 36 2.99 -3.49 -17.49
N ASP A 37 3.07 -4.80 -17.66
CA ASP A 37 2.39 -5.81 -16.85
C ASP A 37 2.84 -5.75 -15.36
N SER A 38 4.12 -5.49 -15.09
CA SER A 38 4.61 -5.26 -13.72
C SER A 38 4.03 -3.98 -13.09
N LEU A 39 3.88 -2.91 -13.87
CA LEU A 39 3.27 -1.66 -13.41
C LEU A 39 1.77 -1.79 -13.18
N GLU A 40 1.06 -2.50 -14.06
CA GLU A 40 -0.37 -2.75 -13.91
C GLU A 40 -0.66 -3.56 -12.64
N ARG A 41 0.07 -4.66 -12.40
CA ARG A 41 -0.06 -5.43 -11.14
C ARG A 41 0.29 -4.60 -9.91
N ARG A 42 1.32 -3.76 -10.01
CA ARG A 42 1.68 -2.85 -8.92
C ARG A 42 0.57 -1.85 -8.64
N GLY A 43 -0.05 -1.30 -9.69
CA GLY A 43 -1.18 -0.38 -9.59
C GLY A 43 -2.40 -1.04 -8.96
N GLU A 44 -2.76 -2.25 -9.42
CA GLU A 44 -3.85 -3.05 -8.86
C GLU A 44 -3.66 -3.29 -7.35
N TYR A 45 -2.46 -3.72 -6.94
CA TYR A 45 -2.12 -3.91 -5.54
C TYR A 45 -2.30 -2.62 -4.73
N LEU A 46 -1.82 -1.49 -5.24
CA LEU A 46 -1.91 -0.21 -4.53
C LEU A 46 -3.37 0.21 -4.34
N VAL A 47 -4.17 0.16 -5.41
CA VAL A 47 -5.59 0.53 -5.37
C VAL A 47 -6.39 -0.40 -4.45
N ALA A 48 -6.06 -1.69 -4.42
CA ALA A 48 -6.70 -2.65 -3.53
C ALA A 48 -6.37 -2.40 -2.05
N MET A 49 -5.09 -2.11 -1.74
CA MET A 49 -4.63 -1.99 -0.35
C MET A 49 -4.86 -0.60 0.27
N MET A 50 -5.00 0.45 -0.54
CA MET A 50 -5.17 1.83 -0.05
C MET A 50 -6.60 2.18 0.36
N GLY A 51 -7.55 1.24 0.29
CA GLY A 51 -8.93 1.46 0.71
C GLY A 51 -9.73 2.41 -0.20
N CYS A 52 -9.23 2.73 -1.40
CA CYS A 52 -9.92 3.65 -2.32
C CYS A 52 -11.34 3.18 -2.64
N ASN A 53 -11.49 1.86 -2.82
CA ASN A 53 -12.76 1.23 -3.14
C ASN A 53 -13.80 1.28 -2.01
N ASP A 54 -13.42 1.65 -0.79
CA ASP A 54 -14.36 1.63 0.34
C ASP A 54 -15.30 2.83 0.34
N CYS A 55 -14.84 3.96 -0.22
CA CYS A 55 -15.62 5.20 -0.34
C CYS A 55 -15.84 5.67 -1.78
N HIS A 56 -15.08 5.15 -2.77
CA HIS A 56 -15.20 5.56 -4.17
C HIS A 56 -15.86 4.52 -5.09
N THR A 57 -16.30 3.37 -4.56
CA THR A 57 -17.01 2.37 -5.36
C THR A 57 -18.40 2.16 -4.77
N PRO A 58 -19.48 2.50 -5.50
CA PRO A 58 -20.83 2.34 -4.99
C PRO A 58 -21.16 0.86 -4.76
N MET A 59 -22.01 0.60 -3.78
CA MET A 59 -22.53 -0.73 -3.49
C MET A 59 -23.80 -1.00 -4.30
N LYS A 60 -23.93 -2.24 -4.80
CA LYS A 60 -25.15 -2.79 -5.38
C LYS A 60 -25.66 -3.95 -4.52
N MET A 61 -26.97 -4.11 -4.44
CA MET A 61 -27.59 -5.23 -3.73
C MET A 61 -27.44 -6.52 -4.54
N THR A 62 -26.95 -7.57 -3.89
CA THR A 62 -26.87 -8.94 -4.42
C THR A 62 -27.71 -9.88 -3.56
N PRO A 63 -27.95 -11.14 -3.98
CA PRO A 63 -28.64 -12.13 -3.14
C PRO A 63 -27.93 -12.39 -1.79
N GLN A 64 -26.63 -12.09 -1.68
CA GLN A 64 -25.84 -12.23 -0.45
C GLN A 64 -25.70 -10.91 0.34
N GLY A 65 -26.38 -9.83 -0.07
CA GLY A 65 -26.30 -8.50 0.54
C GLY A 65 -25.58 -7.46 -0.34
N PRO A 66 -25.30 -6.26 0.20
CA PRO A 66 -24.56 -5.23 -0.53
C PRO A 66 -23.15 -5.70 -0.91
N ALA A 67 -22.77 -5.49 -2.17
CA ALA A 67 -21.42 -5.75 -2.68
C ALA A 67 -20.97 -4.60 -3.60
N LYS A 68 -19.65 -4.42 -3.76
CA LYS A 68 -19.08 -3.39 -4.63
C LYS A 68 -19.56 -3.55 -6.07
N ASP A 69 -20.03 -2.47 -6.68
CA ASP A 69 -20.39 -2.43 -8.09
C ASP A 69 -19.14 -2.19 -8.94
N LEU A 70 -18.53 -3.27 -9.43
CA LEU A 70 -17.29 -3.22 -10.21
C LEU A 70 -17.47 -2.53 -11.58
N ASP A 71 -18.70 -2.45 -12.10
CA ASP A 71 -19.00 -1.70 -13.33
C ASP A 71 -18.86 -0.18 -13.12
N ARG A 72 -18.83 0.25 -11.86
CA ARG A 72 -18.70 1.63 -11.38
C ARG A 72 -17.51 1.79 -10.43
N MET A 73 -16.49 0.94 -10.58
CA MET A 73 -15.32 0.95 -9.70
C MET A 73 -14.63 2.32 -9.74
N LEU A 74 -14.41 2.90 -8.56
CA LEU A 74 -13.81 4.23 -8.38
C LEU A 74 -14.58 5.40 -9.04
N SER A 75 -15.86 5.23 -9.40
CA SER A 75 -16.66 6.32 -10.00
C SER A 75 -17.17 7.34 -8.97
N GLY A 76 -17.16 6.99 -7.68
CA GLY A 76 -17.86 7.74 -6.63
C GLY A 76 -19.39 7.63 -6.73
N HIS A 77 -20.09 8.66 -6.23
CA HIS A 77 -21.55 8.70 -6.22
C HIS A 77 -22.13 8.84 -7.64
N PRO A 78 -23.05 7.96 -8.06
CA PRO A 78 -23.67 8.06 -9.38
C PRO A 78 -24.48 9.34 -9.56
N ALA A 79 -24.28 10.07 -10.66
CA ALA A 79 -24.97 11.33 -10.92
C ALA A 79 -26.50 11.18 -11.05
N GLU A 80 -26.96 10.00 -11.49
CA GLU A 80 -28.39 9.70 -11.62
C GLU A 80 -29.03 9.27 -10.29
N MET A 81 -28.23 8.99 -9.26
CA MET A 81 -28.75 8.67 -7.92
C MET A 81 -29.08 9.98 -7.20
N PRO A 82 -30.33 10.17 -6.74
CA PRO A 82 -30.67 11.36 -6.00
C PRO A 82 -30.02 11.34 -4.61
N VAL A 83 -29.49 12.48 -4.18
CA VAL A 83 -29.10 12.69 -2.78
C VAL A 83 -30.38 12.85 -1.96
N PHE A 84 -30.67 11.86 -1.12
CA PHE A 84 -31.85 11.89 -0.25
C PHE A 84 -31.75 13.02 0.78
N PRO A 85 -32.90 13.53 1.29
CA PRO A 85 -32.89 14.53 2.35
C PRO A 85 -32.09 14.06 3.57
N PHE A 86 -31.23 14.93 4.09
CA PHE A 86 -30.43 14.70 5.28
C PHE A 86 -30.44 15.92 6.19
N ASP A 87 -30.08 15.73 7.47
CA ASP A 87 -29.94 16.84 8.40
C ASP A 87 -28.62 17.60 8.16
N THR A 88 -28.74 18.81 7.62
CA THR A 88 -27.62 19.73 7.36
C THR A 88 -26.86 20.15 8.62
N SER A 89 -27.42 19.97 9.82
CA SER A 89 -26.69 20.21 11.06
C SER A 89 -25.55 19.19 11.22
N THR A 90 -25.74 17.96 10.74
CA THR A 90 -24.77 16.87 10.86
C THR A 90 -23.58 17.06 9.92
N THR A 91 -23.79 17.65 8.74
CA THR A 91 -22.71 17.91 7.75
C THR A 91 -21.69 18.96 8.20
N LYS A 92 -21.97 19.69 9.29
CA LYS A 92 -20.99 20.63 9.87
C LYS A 92 -19.80 19.93 10.51
N ASN A 93 -20.00 18.68 10.98
CA ASN A 93 -19.01 17.96 11.78
C ASN A 93 -18.68 16.56 11.22
N TRP A 94 -19.50 16.03 10.30
CA TRP A 94 -19.38 14.65 9.83
C TRP A 94 -19.50 14.55 8.31
N VAL A 95 -18.78 13.58 7.74
CA VAL A 95 -18.99 13.13 6.36
C VAL A 95 -20.14 12.13 6.38
N LEU A 96 -21.14 12.37 5.54
CA LEU A 96 -22.28 11.50 5.38
C LEU A 96 -22.04 10.54 4.21
N PHE A 97 -22.53 9.32 4.35
CA PHE A 97 -22.62 8.35 3.29
C PHE A 97 -24.03 7.78 3.28
N ASN A 98 -24.64 7.70 2.10
CA ASN A 98 -25.91 7.03 1.89
C ASN A 98 -25.71 5.51 1.83
N MET A 99 -26.80 4.78 1.59
CA MET A 99 -26.79 3.31 1.59
C MET A 99 -25.91 2.66 0.50
N SER A 100 -25.52 3.41 -0.53
CA SER A 100 -24.56 2.95 -1.54
C SER A 100 -23.11 3.01 -1.05
N GLY A 101 -22.85 3.58 0.14
CA GLY A 101 -21.49 3.81 0.65
C GLY A 101 -20.77 4.96 -0.06
N THR A 102 -21.47 5.73 -0.89
CA THR A 102 -20.92 6.85 -1.67
C THR A 102 -21.85 8.08 -1.58
N ALA A 103 -21.34 9.20 -1.05
CA ALA A 103 -22.01 10.50 -0.78
C ALA A 103 -23.18 10.50 0.21
#